data_AF-A0A3D2RKU2-F1
#
_entry.id   AF-A0A3D2RKU2-F1
#
_cell.length_a   1.000
_cell.length_b   1.000
_cell.length_c   1.000
_cell.angle_alpha   90.00
_cell.angle_beta   90.00
_cell.angle_gamma   90.00
#
_symmetry.space_group_name_H-M   'P 1'
#
loop_
_entity.id
_entity.type
_entity.pdbx_description
1 polymer ?
#
loop_
_entity_poly.entity_id
_entity_poly.type
_entity_poly.pdbx_seq_one_letter_code
_entity_poly.pdbx_strand_id
1 'polypeptide(L)' 'AVWLFDLQEDEAGKLENPRKVAEPGSSWKKESHIHPFLSPSGHSGFFNSDESGVLQAYMVRGW' A
#
# COMPACT_ATOMS: atom_id res chain seq x y z
N ALA A 1 -2.54 5.74 -5.51
CA ALA A 1 -1.89 4.46 -5.81
C ALA A 1 -1.09 3.92 -4.63
N VAL A 2 -1.14 2.60 -4.40
CA VAL A 2 -0.23 1.84 -3.54
C VAL A 2 0.74 1.09 -4.44
N TRP A 3 2.02 1.13 -4.07
CA TRP A 3 3.12 0.57 -4.83
C TRP A 3 3.95 -0.39 -3.99
N LEU A 4 4.49 -1.41 -4.64
CA LEU A 4 5.51 -2.31 -4.09
C LEU A 4 6.80 -2.13 -4.87
N PHE A 5 7.90 -2.09 -4.14
CA PHE A 5 9.26 -1.99 -4.67
C PHE A 5 10.12 -3.09 -4.06
N ASP A 6 11.14 -3.50 -4.79
CA ASP A 6 12.22 -4.29 -4.22
C ASP A 6 13.23 -3.33 -3.57
N LEU A 7 13.57 -3.62 -2.31
CA LEU A 7 14.64 -2.95 -1.57
C LEU A 7 15.90 -3.79 -1.70
N GLN A 8 17.02 -3.17 -2.07
CA GLN A 8 18.30 -3.88 -2.09
C GLN A 8 18.80 -4.13 -0.65
N GLU A 9 19.76 -5.03 -0.50
CA GLU A 9 20.37 -5.32 0.82
C GLU A 9 21.05 -4.07 1.42
N ASP A 10 21.49 -3.15 0.58
CA ASP A 10 21.91 -1.81 0.99
C ASP A 10 20.68 -0.94 1.26
N GLU A 11 20.49 -0.52 2.52
CA GLU A 11 19.40 0.36 2.95
C GLU A 11 19.45 1.75 2.27
N ALA A 12 20.59 2.15 1.70
CA ALA A 12 20.73 3.35 0.87
C ALA A 12 20.51 3.09 -0.63
N GLY A 13 20.26 1.84 -1.01
CA GLY A 13 20.00 1.41 -2.37
C GLY A 13 18.73 2.04 -2.95
N LYS A 14 18.73 2.25 -4.26
CA LYS A 14 17.54 2.74 -4.98
C LYS A 14 16.43 1.68 -4.94
N LEU A 15 15.18 2.16 -4.88
CA LEU A 15 14.01 1.30 -5.05
C LEU A 15 13.94 0.78 -6.49
N GLU A 16 13.71 -0.52 -6.66
CA GLU A 16 13.62 -1.17 -7.97
C GLU A 16 12.26 -1.85 -8.17
N ASN A 17 11.97 -2.26 -9.41
CA ASN A 17 10.78 -3.03 -9.81
C ASN A 17 9.44 -2.48 -9.27
N PRO A 18 9.08 -1.23 -9.64
CA PRO A 18 7.83 -0.63 -9.20
C PRO A 18 6.63 -1.42 -9.71
N ARG A 19 5.84 -1.96 -8.79
CA ARG A 19 4.58 -2.67 -9.09
C ARG A 19 3.43 -1.91 -8.45
N LYS A 20 2.48 -1.45 -9.26
CA LYS A 20 1.25 -0.85 -8.73
C LYS A 20 0.33 -1.96 -8.26
N VAL A 21 0.04 -2.01 -6.97
CA VAL A 21 -0.79 -3.08 -6.37
C VAL A 21 -2.25 -2.68 -6.20
N ALA A 22 -2.53 -1.39 -6.07
CA ALA A 22 -3.91 -0.88 -5.95
C ALA A 22 -4.02 0.61 -6.30
N GLU A 23 -5.21 1.00 -6.73
CA GLU A 23 -5.68 2.39 -6.67
C GLU A 23 -6.71 2.50 -5.54
N PRO A 24 -6.34 3.01 -4.35
CA PRO A 24 -7.21 2.92 -3.18
C PRO A 24 -8.50 3.73 -3.25
N GLY A 25 -8.60 4.73 -4.13
CA GLY A 25 -9.78 5.61 -4.20
C GLY A 25 -10.04 6.47 -2.95
N SER A 26 -9.06 6.62 -2.04
CA SER A 26 -9.22 7.45 -0.84
C SER A 26 -9.48 8.91 -1.22
N SER A 27 -10.36 9.56 -0.47
CA SER A 27 -10.68 10.97 -0.62
C SER A 27 -9.57 11.92 -0.17
N TRP A 28 -8.59 11.43 0.59
CA TRP A 28 -7.52 12.24 1.21
C TRP A 28 -8.00 13.34 2.16
N LYS A 29 -9.22 13.22 2.70
CA LYS A 29 -9.64 14.06 3.83
C LYS A 29 -8.76 13.79 5.04
N LYS A 30 -8.72 14.71 6.00
CA LYS A 30 -7.86 14.61 7.19
C LYS A 30 -8.03 13.27 7.94
N GLU A 31 -9.22 12.70 7.87
CA GLU A 31 -9.60 11.44 8.51
C GLU A 31 -9.32 10.20 7.65
N SER A 32 -9.00 10.35 6.36
CA SER A 32 -8.76 9.26 5.40
C SER A 32 -7.38 9.43 4.74
N HIS A 33 -6.39 8.69 5.24
CA HIS A 33 -5.03 8.67 4.69
C HIS A 33 -4.61 7.23 4.37
N ILE A 34 -4.05 7.03 3.18
CA ILE A 34 -3.58 5.72 2.72
C ILE A 34 -2.26 5.42 3.42
N HIS A 35 -2.29 4.54 4.41
CA HIS A 35 -1.12 4.04 5.15
C HIS A 35 -0.78 2.61 4.71
N PRO A 36 0.00 2.41 3.64
CA PRO A 36 0.34 1.09 3.17
C PRO A 36 1.41 0.42 4.05
N PHE A 37 1.24 -0.86 4.36
CA PHE A 37 2.26 -1.69 5.00
C PHE A 37 2.11 -3.16 4.60
N LEU A 38 3.19 -3.93 4.71
CA LEU A 38 3.19 -5.37 4.42
C LEU A 38 2.92 -6.18 5.69
N SER A 39 2.33 -7.37 5.54
CA SER A 39 2.35 -8.39 6.57
C SER A 39 3.80 -8.79 6.91
N PRO A 40 4.05 -9.38 8.09
CA PRO A 40 5.40 -9.84 8.45
C PRO A 40 6.00 -10.85 7.46
N SER A 41 5.16 -11.62 6.76
CA SER A 41 5.61 -12.58 5.74
C SER A 41 5.79 -11.96 4.36
N GLY A 42 5.42 -10.69 4.15
CA GLY A 42 5.52 -10.01 2.86
C GLY A 42 4.50 -10.44 1.80
N HIS A 43 3.60 -11.39 2.09
CA HIS A 43 2.65 -11.94 1.10
C HIS A 43 1.30 -11.22 1.03
N SER A 44 1.03 -10.32 1.99
CA SER A 44 -0.18 -9.49 2.00
C SER A 44 0.17 -8.02 2.26
N GLY A 45 -0.57 -7.11 1.66
CA GLY A 45 -0.43 -5.66 1.86
C GLY A 45 -1.72 -5.09 2.44
N PHE A 46 -1.61 -4.10 3.32
CA PHE A 46 -2.75 -3.46 3.96
C PHE A 46 -2.70 -1.97 3.73
N PHE A 47 -3.86 -1.32 3.62
CA PHE A 47 -3.99 0.13 3.59
C PHE A 47 -5.39 0.56 4.04
N ASN A 48 -5.56 1.84 4.38
CA ASN A 48 -6.88 2.41 4.67
C ASN A 48 -7.43 3.20 3.48
N SER A 49 -8.74 3.16 3.28
CA SER A 49 -9.43 4.00 2.30
C SER A 49 -10.89 4.22 2.68
N ASP A 50 -11.47 5.34 2.23
CA ASP A 50 -12.90 5.65 2.30
C ASP A 50 -13.58 5.63 0.92
N GLU A 51 -13.01 4.91 -0.05
CA GLU A 51 -13.51 4.83 -1.43
C GLU A 51 -14.99 4.41 -1.52
N SER A 52 -15.43 3.53 -0.62
CA SER A 52 -16.81 3.07 -0.53
C SER A 52 -17.76 4.06 0.18
N GLY A 53 -17.26 5.23 0.59
CA GLY A 53 -17.96 6.22 1.40
C GLY A 53 -17.83 5.99 2.91
N VAL A 54 -17.20 4.89 3.34
CA VAL A 54 -16.91 4.57 4.75
C VAL A 54 -15.42 4.24 4.87
N LEU A 55 -14.75 4.78 5.89
CA LEU A 55 -13.34 4.48 6.16
C LEU A 55 -13.18 3.02 6.60
N GLN A 56 -12.40 2.26 5.85
CA GLN A 56 -12.11 0.85 6.10
C GLN A 56 -10.63 0.53 5.90
N ALA A 57 -10.19 -0.59 6.48
CA ALA A 57 -8.92 -1.22 6.17
C ALA A 57 -9.12 -2.27 5.08
N TYR A 58 -8.27 -2.25 4.05
CA TYR A 58 -8.27 -3.16 2.93
C TYR A 58 -7.02 -4.04 2.98
N MET A 59 -7.14 -5.27 2.48
CA MET A 59 -6.03 -6.20 2.31
C MET A 59 -5.90 -6.57 0.84
N VAL A 60 -4.74 -6.34 0.26
CA VAL A 60 -4.34 -6.87 -1.04
C VAL A 60 -3.73 -8.25 -0.83
N ARG A 61 -4.10 -9.19 -1.69
CA ARG A 61 -3.53 -10.55 -1.77
C ARG A 61 -3.21 -10.86 -3.23
N GLY A 62 -2.10 -11.55 -3.47
CA GLY A 62 -1.74 -12.07 -4.80
C GLY A 62 -1.52 -10.99 -5.85
N TRP A 63 -0.35 -10.34 -5.79
CA TRP A 63 0.12 -9.33 -6.76
C TRP A 63 1.34 -9.82 -7.54
#